data_AF-A0A661PZN9-F1
#
_entry.id   AF-A0A661PZN9-F1
#
_cell.length_a   1.000
_cell.length_b   1.000
_cell.length_c   1.000
_cell.angle_alpha   90.00
_cell.angle_beta   90.00
_cell.angle_gamma   90.00
#
_symmetry.space_group_name_H-M   'P 1'
#
loop_
_entity.id
_entity.type
_entity.pdbx_description
1 polymer ?
#
loop_
_entity_poly.entity_id
_entity_poly.type
_entity_poly.pdbx_seq_one_letter_code
_entity_poly.pdbx_strand_id
1 'polypeptide(L)'
;MTEQQLATALANHKYQPLFFPGGVRAAVLCPLFIHEDEAHLLLIKRSQELRHHKGEISFPGGVKDGHDNSLLDTCLRETEEEVGIRSEDITIIGRLDEVNTTTGFLVSPFLGLIPHPYPFQLNSGEVEHLITVPIAKFAETSCQYEFYYFNGRRLIPLIAYRIDNQIIWGATARVIEKLVAMLRKCQLLTGAA
;
A
#
# COMPACT_ATOMS: atom_id res chain seq x y z
N MET A 1 -0.06 18.42 3.94
CA MET A 1 0.71 17.40 4.68
C MET A 1 2.15 17.45 4.21
N THR A 2 3.15 17.59 5.09
CA THR A 2 4.57 17.74 4.71
C THR A 2 5.41 16.50 5.03
N GLU A 3 6.59 16.38 4.42
CA GLU A 3 7.59 15.35 4.75
C GLU A 3 7.90 15.31 6.25
N GLN A 4 8.19 16.46 6.86
CA GLN A 4 8.50 16.56 8.28
C GLN A 4 7.34 16.09 9.16
N GLN A 5 6.09 16.41 8.80
CA GLN A 5 4.90 15.95 9.52
C GLN A 5 4.77 14.42 9.45
N LEU A 6 4.96 13.84 8.26
CA LEU A 6 4.92 12.39 8.04
C LEU A 6 6.03 11.66 8.80
N ALA A 7 7.26 12.15 8.72
CA ALA A 7 8.41 11.60 9.45
C ALA A 7 8.17 11.65 10.97
N THR A 8 7.63 12.76 11.47
CA THR A 8 7.29 12.90 12.89
C THR A 8 6.19 11.94 13.31
N ALA A 9 5.13 11.79 12.50
CA ALA A 9 4.05 10.85 12.78
C ALA A 9 4.56 9.39 12.85
N LEU A 10 5.44 9.04 11.92
CA LEU A 10 6.05 7.70 11.88
C LEU A 10 7.00 7.48 13.06
N ALA A 11 7.84 8.45 13.41
CA ALA A 11 8.76 8.35 14.55
C ALA A 11 8.01 8.18 15.89
N ASN A 12 6.82 8.77 16.02
CA ASN A 12 5.95 8.62 17.18
C ASN A 12 5.15 7.31 17.16
N HIS A 13 5.11 6.60 16.04
CA HIS A 13 4.43 5.31 15.92
C HIS A 13 5.39 4.18 16.26
N LYS A 14 5.04 3.40 17.29
CA LYS A 14 5.83 2.22 17.65
C LYS A 14 5.61 1.12 16.62
N TYR A 15 6.61 0.90 15.76
CA TYR A 15 6.63 -0.19 14.78
C TYR A 15 6.29 -1.54 15.43
N GLN A 16 5.35 -2.26 14.83
CA GLN A 16 4.91 -3.58 15.26
C GLN A 16 5.39 -4.66 14.28
N PRO A 17 6.46 -5.40 14.60
CA PRO A 17 6.82 -6.58 13.83
C PRO A 17 5.77 -7.67 14.01
N LEU A 18 5.51 -8.42 12.95
CA LEU A 18 4.61 -9.56 12.96
C LEU A 18 5.42 -10.84 12.80
N PHE A 19 5.32 -11.72 13.80
CA PHE A 19 5.89 -13.05 13.69
C PHE A 19 4.97 -13.94 12.84
N PHE A 20 5.44 -14.33 11.66
CA PHE A 20 4.69 -15.18 10.73
C PHE A 20 5.59 -16.29 10.17
N PRO A 21 5.76 -17.40 10.93
CA PRO A 21 6.65 -18.50 10.54
C PRO A 21 6.27 -19.09 9.19
N GLY A 22 7.26 -19.31 8.32
CA GLY A 22 7.06 -19.88 7.00
C GLY A 22 6.38 -18.94 5.99
N GLY A 23 6.10 -17.69 6.37
CA GLY A 23 5.54 -16.69 5.47
C GLY A 23 6.54 -16.22 4.42
N VAL A 24 6.08 -16.04 3.18
CA VAL A 24 6.88 -15.47 2.10
C VAL A 24 7.05 -13.97 2.36
N ARG A 25 8.31 -13.49 2.42
CA ARG A 25 8.60 -12.07 2.66
C ARG A 25 8.30 -11.27 1.40
N ALA A 26 7.51 -10.22 1.55
CA ALA A 26 7.19 -9.28 0.49
C ALA A 26 7.34 -7.84 1.00
N ALA A 27 7.55 -6.91 0.09
CA ALA A 27 7.65 -5.49 0.40
C ALA A 27 6.87 -4.66 -0.61
N VAL A 28 6.24 -3.59 -0.13
CA VAL A 28 5.44 -2.69 -0.96
C VAL A 28 5.77 -1.24 -0.66
N LEU A 29 5.73 -0.39 -1.68
CA LEU A 29 5.81 1.06 -1.51
C LEU A 29 4.40 1.59 -1.32
N CYS A 30 4.18 2.42 -0.31
CA CYS A 30 3.00 3.26 -0.15
C CYS A 30 3.38 4.65 -0.69
N PRO A 31 3.25 4.90 -2.01
CA PRO A 31 3.76 6.10 -2.62
C PRO A 31 2.75 7.22 -2.37
N LEU A 32 3.26 8.34 -1.85
CA LEU A 32 2.51 9.54 -1.57
C LEU A 32 2.98 10.67 -2.45
N PHE A 33 2.05 11.44 -3.00
CA PHE A 33 2.34 12.73 -3.59
C PHE A 33 1.36 13.78 -3.11
N ILE A 34 1.79 15.04 -3.18
CA ILE A 34 0.95 16.19 -2.87
C ILE A 34 0.48 16.81 -4.18
N HIS A 35 -0.84 16.98 -4.31
CA HIS A 35 -1.46 17.67 -5.44
C HIS A 35 -2.55 18.58 -4.88
N GLU A 36 -2.53 19.86 -5.25
CA GLU A 36 -3.51 20.85 -4.78
C GLU A 36 -3.69 20.85 -3.24
N ASP A 37 -2.58 20.79 -2.50
CA ASP A 37 -2.50 20.70 -1.03
C ASP A 37 -3.09 19.42 -0.39
N GLU A 38 -3.59 18.48 -1.19
CA GLU A 38 -4.07 17.17 -0.75
C GLU A 38 -2.99 16.09 -0.91
N ALA A 39 -2.94 15.16 0.05
CA ALA A 39 -2.06 14.00 -0.02
C ALA A 39 -2.78 12.83 -0.68
N HIS A 40 -2.20 12.26 -1.74
CA HIS A 40 -2.75 11.15 -2.49
C HIS A 40 -1.88 9.92 -2.37
N LEU A 41 -2.51 8.75 -2.18
CA LEU A 41 -1.87 7.46 -2.36
C LEU A 41 -1.95 7.02 -3.81
N LEU A 42 -0.83 6.52 -4.34
CA LEU A 42 -0.77 5.82 -5.60
C LEU A 42 -0.94 4.30 -5.36
N LEU A 43 -1.86 3.71 -6.08
CA LEU A 43 -2.15 2.27 -6.11
C LEU A 43 -2.08 1.77 -7.54
N ILE A 44 -1.92 0.47 -7.70
CA ILE A 44 -1.96 -0.23 -8.98
C ILE A 44 -3.19 -1.13 -9.04
N LYS A 45 -3.82 -1.19 -10.21
CA LYS A 45 -4.69 -2.30 -10.57
C LYS A 45 -3.81 -3.38 -11.18
N ARG A 46 -3.71 -4.54 -10.52
CA ARG A 46 -2.93 -5.68 -11.03
C ARG A 46 -3.58 -6.26 -12.28
N SER A 47 -2.76 -6.64 -13.26
CA SER A 47 -3.17 -7.30 -14.49
C SER A 47 -3.96 -8.59 -14.22
N GLN A 48 -4.90 -8.90 -15.10
CA GLN A 48 -5.68 -10.15 -15.06
C GLN A 48 -4.85 -11.39 -15.44
N GLU A 49 -3.67 -11.19 -16.03
CA GLU A 49 -2.80 -12.25 -16.51
C GLU A 49 -1.91 -12.87 -15.41
N LEU A 50 -1.76 -12.19 -14.27
CA LEU A 50 -0.85 -12.56 -13.19
C LEU A 50 -1.26 -13.84 -12.44
N ARG A 51 -0.35 -14.74 -12.08
CA ARG A 51 -0.74 -16.01 -11.40
C ARG A 51 -1.43 -15.82 -10.04
N HIS A 52 -1.08 -14.76 -9.31
CA HIS A 52 -1.61 -14.44 -7.99
C HIS A 52 -2.19 -13.03 -7.99
N HIS A 53 -3.22 -12.80 -7.18
CA HIS A 53 -3.80 -11.47 -6.93
C HIS A 53 -4.30 -10.76 -8.20
N LYS A 54 -4.81 -11.52 -9.17
CA LYS A 54 -5.36 -11.03 -10.44
C LYS A 54 -6.42 -9.97 -10.22
N GLY A 55 -6.26 -8.80 -10.86
CA GLY A 55 -7.25 -7.74 -10.78
C GLY A 55 -7.40 -7.11 -9.40
N GLU A 56 -6.56 -7.46 -8.41
CA GLU A 56 -6.59 -6.83 -7.10
C GLU A 56 -6.01 -5.42 -7.17
N ILE A 57 -6.45 -4.56 -6.26
CA ILE A 57 -5.85 -3.24 -6.07
C ILE A 57 -4.80 -3.37 -4.98
N SER A 58 -3.57 -3.04 -5.31
CA SER A 58 -2.45 -3.11 -4.39
C SER A 58 -1.60 -1.87 -4.44
N PHE A 59 -0.74 -1.76 -3.45
CA PHE A 59 0.46 -0.96 -3.58
C PHE A 59 1.42 -1.62 -4.58
N PRO A 60 2.27 -0.84 -5.28
CA PRO A 60 3.36 -1.42 -6.05
C PRO A 60 4.34 -2.13 -5.14
N GLY A 61 4.90 -3.24 -5.61
CA GLY A 61 5.77 -4.10 -4.81
C GLY A 61 5.54 -5.59 -5.04
N GLY A 62 6.40 -6.39 -4.42
CA GLY A 62 6.43 -7.81 -4.69
C GLY A 62 7.20 -8.63 -3.65
N VAL A 63 7.59 -9.83 -4.07
CA VAL A 63 8.28 -10.81 -3.23
C VAL A 63 9.76 -10.47 -3.16
N LYS A 64 10.36 -10.68 -1.98
CA LYS A 64 11.81 -10.52 -1.85
C LYS A 64 12.54 -11.54 -2.72
N ASP A 65 13.37 -11.06 -3.64
CA ASP A 65 14.28 -11.90 -4.39
C ASP A 65 15.55 -12.22 -3.56
N GLY A 66 16.25 -13.31 -3.92
CA GLY A 66 17.55 -13.66 -3.37
C GLY A 66 18.63 -12.62 -3.64
N HIS A 67 18.53 -11.83 -4.72
CA HIS A 67 19.49 -10.75 -5.00
C HIS A 67 19.22 -9.44 -4.26
N ASP A 68 18.04 -9.26 -3.64
CA ASP A 68 17.73 -8.06 -2.89
C ASP A 68 18.47 -8.07 -1.54
N ASN A 69 19.27 -7.04 -1.24
CA ASN A 69 20.01 -6.99 0.03
C ASN A 69 19.10 -6.67 1.21
N SER A 70 17.97 -6.02 0.94
CA SER A 70 17.00 -5.61 1.94
C SER A 70 15.57 -5.66 1.40
N LEU A 71 14.58 -5.52 2.28
CA LEU A 71 13.18 -5.37 1.84
C LEU A 71 12.89 -4.00 1.24
N LEU A 72 13.70 -3.00 1.57
CA LEU A 72 13.61 -1.71 0.90
C LEU A 72 14.07 -1.84 -0.56
N ASP A 73 15.14 -2.59 -0.81
CA ASP A 73 15.64 -2.88 -2.17
C ASP A 73 14.55 -3.59 -2.99
N THR A 74 13.89 -4.60 -2.42
CA THR A 74 12.74 -5.29 -3.04
C THR A 74 11.65 -4.30 -3.43
N CYS A 75 11.22 -3.48 -2.46
CA CYS A 75 10.16 -2.49 -2.65
C CYS A 75 10.49 -1.51 -3.79
N LEU A 76 11.71 -0.98 -3.81
CA LEU A 76 12.17 0.00 -4.80
C LEU A 76 12.27 -0.62 -6.20
N ARG A 77 12.90 -1.81 -6.31
CA ARG A 77 13.03 -2.54 -7.58
C ARG A 77 11.67 -2.84 -8.18
N GLU A 78 10.77 -3.46 -7.41
CA GLU A 78 9.44 -3.83 -7.87
C GLU A 78 8.62 -2.59 -8.27
N THR A 79 8.74 -1.48 -7.53
CA THR A 79 8.08 -0.23 -7.90
C THR A 79 8.60 0.30 -9.24
N GLU A 80 9.91 0.25 -9.47
CA GLU A 80 10.50 0.67 -10.73
C GLU A 80 10.06 -0.25 -11.89
N GLU A 81 10.03 -1.56 -11.68
CA GLU A 81 9.58 -2.56 -12.67
C GLU A 81 8.09 -2.44 -13.01
N GLU A 82 7.22 -2.22 -12.02
CA GLU A 82 5.77 -2.18 -12.21
C GLU A 82 5.29 -0.83 -12.78
N VAL A 83 5.82 0.28 -12.28
CA VAL A 83 5.29 1.63 -12.57
C VAL A 83 6.34 2.66 -13.03
N GLY A 84 7.62 2.29 -13.11
CA GLY A 84 8.69 3.13 -13.66
C GLY A 84 9.14 4.26 -12.73
N ILE A 85 8.77 4.23 -11.45
CA ILE A 85 9.25 5.24 -10.48
C ILE A 85 10.66 4.85 -10.06
N ARG A 86 11.63 5.70 -10.40
CA ARG A 86 13.03 5.45 -10.06
C ARG A 86 13.26 5.61 -8.57
N SER A 87 14.10 4.75 -8.03
CA SER A 87 14.50 4.81 -6.61
C SER A 87 15.03 6.18 -6.16
N GLU A 88 15.75 6.88 -7.04
CA GLU A 88 16.32 8.22 -6.79
C GLU A 88 15.26 9.33 -6.66
N ASP A 89 14.07 9.11 -7.20
CA ASP A 89 12.96 10.07 -7.11
C ASP A 89 12.10 9.86 -5.85
N ILE A 90 12.34 8.77 -5.10
CA ILE A 90 11.54 8.41 -3.94
C ILE A 90 12.24 8.89 -2.66
N THR A 91 11.59 9.81 -1.94
CA THR A 91 12.02 10.16 -0.58
C THR A 91 11.37 9.22 0.42
N ILE A 92 12.13 8.24 0.92
CA ILE A 92 11.63 7.27 1.89
C ILE A 92 11.46 7.95 3.26
N ILE A 93 10.22 8.00 3.74
CA ILE A 93 9.88 8.50 5.08
C ILE A 93 10.19 7.43 6.13
N GLY A 94 9.90 6.17 5.81
CA GLY A 94 10.23 5.04 6.65
C GLY A 94 9.26 3.87 6.48
N ARG A 95 9.31 2.94 7.42
CA ARG A 95 8.59 1.66 7.35
C ARG A 95 7.34 1.66 8.23
N LEU A 96 6.23 1.17 7.68
CA LEU A 96 4.96 0.96 8.39
C LEU A 96 4.91 -0.44 9.03
N ASP A 97 3.88 -0.68 9.85
CA ASP A 97 3.66 -1.99 10.46
C ASP A 97 3.48 -3.09 9.41
N GLU A 98 4.03 -4.27 9.71
CA GLU A 98 3.84 -5.44 8.86
C GLU A 98 2.38 -5.92 8.85
N VAL A 99 1.95 -6.47 7.71
CA VAL A 99 0.67 -7.15 7.57
C VAL A 99 0.87 -8.50 6.91
N ASN A 100 0.10 -9.50 7.34
CA ASN A 100 0.03 -10.78 6.65
C ASN A 100 -1.15 -10.83 5.68
N THR A 101 -0.99 -11.58 4.59
CA THR A 101 -2.07 -11.93 3.68
C THR A 101 -2.69 -13.27 4.07
N THR A 102 -3.91 -13.56 3.58
CA THR A 102 -4.50 -14.91 3.67
C THR A 102 -3.81 -15.93 2.77
N THR A 103 -3.00 -15.47 1.81
CA THR A 103 -2.23 -16.28 0.86
C THR A 103 -0.82 -16.63 1.35
N GLY A 104 -0.46 -16.27 2.59
CA GLY A 104 0.81 -16.69 3.19
C GLY A 104 1.98 -15.72 3.03
N PHE A 105 1.73 -14.46 2.66
CA PHE A 105 2.77 -13.44 2.57
C PHE A 105 2.84 -12.61 3.85
N LEU A 106 4.06 -12.22 4.22
CA LEU A 106 4.34 -11.22 5.25
C LEU A 106 4.86 -9.95 4.57
N VAL A 107 3.98 -8.97 4.44
CA VAL A 107 4.21 -7.73 3.70
C VAL A 107 4.80 -6.66 4.63
N SER A 108 5.91 -6.08 4.20
CA SER A 108 6.56 -4.92 4.84
C SER A 108 6.31 -3.66 4.01
N PRO A 109 5.43 -2.75 4.46
CA PRO A 109 5.14 -1.53 3.71
C PRO A 109 6.14 -0.41 4.04
N PHE A 110 6.54 0.35 3.03
CA PHE A 110 7.39 1.54 3.16
C PHE A 110 6.63 2.77 2.68
N LEU A 111 6.60 3.82 3.48
CA LEU A 111 6.02 5.10 3.10
C LEU A 111 7.08 5.94 2.37
N GLY A 112 6.76 6.40 1.16
CA GLY A 112 7.67 7.25 0.37
C GLY A 112 6.93 8.39 -0.30
N LEU A 113 7.57 9.56 -0.36
CA LEU A 113 7.11 10.69 -1.17
C LEU A 113 7.67 10.58 -2.58
N ILE A 114 6.83 10.87 -3.57
CA ILE A 114 7.20 10.91 -4.99
C ILE A 114 6.83 12.29 -5.58
N PRO A 115 7.50 12.75 -6.66
CA PRO A 115 7.14 13.97 -7.33
C PRO A 115 5.77 13.85 -8.02
N HIS A 116 5.10 14.97 -8.20
CA HIS A 116 3.90 15.06 -9.04
C HIS A 116 3.91 16.36 -9.85
N PRO A 117 3.62 16.31 -11.17
CA PRO A 117 3.34 15.12 -11.98
C PRO A 117 4.56 14.21 -12.14
N TYR A 118 4.33 12.93 -12.43
CA TYR A 118 5.40 11.95 -12.68
C TYR A 118 5.17 11.22 -14.02
N PRO A 119 6.21 11.00 -14.85
CA PRO A 119 6.10 10.32 -16.13
C PRO A 119 6.12 8.79 -15.96
N PHE A 120 5.07 8.22 -15.38
CA PHE A 120 4.96 6.78 -15.11
C PHE A 120 5.14 5.93 -16.38
N GLN A 121 5.81 4.79 -16.22
CA GLN A 121 5.98 3.78 -17.28
C GLN A 121 5.47 2.44 -16.75
N LEU A 122 4.25 2.08 -17.14
CA LEU A 122 3.60 0.88 -16.62
C LEU A 122 4.08 -0.37 -17.37
N ASN A 123 4.45 -1.39 -16.63
CA ASN A 123 4.59 -2.73 -17.18
C ASN A 123 3.18 -3.33 -17.37
N SER A 124 2.66 -3.27 -18.59
CA SER A 124 1.31 -3.77 -18.91
C SER A 124 1.10 -5.27 -18.66
N GLY A 125 2.19 -6.05 -18.52
CA GLY A 125 2.11 -7.45 -18.13
C GLY A 125 1.65 -7.63 -16.67
N GLU A 126 1.90 -6.63 -15.82
CA GLU A 126 1.72 -6.71 -14.38
C GLU A 126 0.71 -5.67 -13.85
N VAL A 127 0.67 -4.50 -14.47
CA VAL A 127 -0.18 -3.37 -14.08
C VAL A 127 -1.12 -3.01 -15.22
N GLU A 128 -2.42 -3.06 -14.93
CA GLU A 128 -3.47 -2.67 -15.88
C GLU A 128 -3.59 -1.13 -15.96
N HIS A 129 -3.67 -0.46 -14.80
CA HIS A 129 -3.71 1.00 -14.69
C HIS A 129 -3.37 1.48 -13.28
N LEU A 130 -3.04 2.76 -13.16
CA LEU A 130 -2.82 3.44 -11.88
C LEU A 130 -4.14 3.92 -11.29
N ILE A 131 -4.22 3.91 -9.97
CA ILE A 131 -5.34 4.46 -9.20
C ILE A 131 -4.76 5.44 -8.18
N THR A 132 -5.28 6.66 -8.14
CA THR A 132 -4.87 7.67 -7.16
C THR A 132 -6.04 8.02 -6.25
N VAL A 133 -5.84 7.96 -4.94
CA VAL A 133 -6.90 8.24 -3.97
C VAL A 133 -6.40 9.23 -2.92
N PRO A 134 -7.08 10.37 -2.68
CA PRO A 134 -6.77 11.25 -1.56
C PRO A 134 -6.83 10.45 -0.25
N ILE A 135 -5.81 10.56 0.61
CA ILE A 135 -5.78 9.82 1.89
C ILE A 135 -7.02 10.17 2.74
N ALA A 136 -7.48 11.43 2.67
CA ALA A 136 -8.66 11.91 3.37
C ALA A 136 -9.91 11.07 3.04
N LYS A 137 -10.09 10.60 1.79
CA LYS A 137 -11.22 9.73 1.42
C LYS A 137 -11.26 8.44 2.24
N PHE A 138 -10.10 7.86 2.58
CA PHE A 138 -10.05 6.68 3.46
C PHE A 138 -10.42 7.01 4.91
N ALA A 139 -10.10 8.22 5.38
CA ALA A 139 -10.51 8.68 6.70
C ALA A 139 -12.00 9.07 6.78
N GLU A 140 -12.64 9.35 5.66
CA GLU A 140 -14.08 9.66 5.61
C GLU A 140 -14.93 8.42 5.31
N THR A 141 -14.35 7.43 4.63
CA THR A 141 -15.02 6.18 4.27
C THR A 141 -14.93 5.18 5.41
N SER A 142 -16.06 4.66 5.87
CA SER A 142 -16.05 3.56 6.83
C SER A 142 -15.48 2.29 6.19
N CYS A 143 -14.42 1.76 6.79
CA CYS A 143 -13.87 0.45 6.44
C CYS A 143 -14.90 -0.64 6.81
N GLN A 144 -15.26 -1.48 5.84
CA GLN A 144 -16.29 -2.51 6.00
C GLN A 144 -15.67 -3.91 5.99
N TYR A 145 -16.39 -4.89 6.51
CA TYR A 145 -16.04 -6.30 6.33
C TYR A 145 -16.73 -6.85 5.07
N GLU A 146 -15.93 -7.29 4.12
CA GLU A 146 -16.35 -8.05 2.95
C GLU A 146 -16.04 -9.53 3.17
N PHE A 147 -16.94 -10.41 2.72
CA PHE A 147 -16.70 -11.85 2.82
C PHE A 147 -16.07 -12.35 1.54
N TYR A 148 -14.89 -12.93 1.66
CA TYR A 148 -14.31 -13.67 0.55
C TYR A 148 -14.97 -15.05 0.48
N TYR A 149 -15.53 -15.36 -0.70
CA TYR A 149 -16.11 -16.65 -1.02
C TYR A 149 -15.18 -17.41 -1.94
N PHE A 150 -14.80 -18.63 -1.54
CA PHE A 150 -14.07 -19.55 -2.40
C PHE A 150 -14.84 -20.87 -2.46
N ASN A 151 -15.11 -21.36 -3.67
CA ASN A 151 -15.95 -22.54 -3.93
C ASN A 151 -17.32 -22.50 -3.22
N GLY A 152 -17.97 -21.34 -3.20
CA GLY A 152 -19.30 -21.17 -2.58
C GLY A 152 -19.33 -21.23 -1.05
N ARG A 153 -18.17 -21.37 -0.39
CA ARG A 153 -18.05 -21.32 1.07
C ARG A 153 -17.53 -19.96 1.50
N ARG A 154 -18.23 -19.34 2.47
CA ARG A 154 -17.81 -18.13 3.16
C ARG A 154 -16.62 -18.48 4.04
N LEU A 155 -15.43 -18.01 3.69
CA LEU A 155 -14.21 -18.51 4.33
C LEU A 155 -13.64 -17.52 5.33
N ILE A 156 -13.52 -16.22 5.00
CA ILE A 156 -12.87 -15.25 5.89
C ILE A 156 -13.45 -13.83 5.68
N PRO A 157 -13.85 -13.11 6.76
CA PRO A 157 -14.09 -11.66 6.67
C PRO A 157 -12.77 -10.92 6.41
N LEU A 158 -12.72 -10.15 5.34
CA LEU A 158 -11.62 -9.26 5.00
C LEU A 158 -12.10 -7.82 5.11
N ILE A 159 -11.25 -6.94 5.62
CA ILE A 159 -11.58 -5.52 5.61
C ILE A 159 -11.47 -4.98 4.18
N ALA A 160 -12.32 -4.00 3.86
CA ALA A 160 -12.37 -3.38 2.55
C ALA A 160 -12.83 -1.91 2.62
N TYR A 161 -12.29 -1.13 1.70
CA TYR A 161 -12.75 0.20 1.35
C TYR A 161 -13.46 0.13 -0.01
N ARG A 162 -14.65 0.70 -0.07
CA ARG A 162 -15.37 0.97 -1.32
C ARG A 162 -15.23 2.47 -1.60
N ILE A 163 -14.35 2.82 -2.52
CA ILE A 163 -14.09 4.21 -2.89
C ILE A 163 -14.42 4.36 -4.36
N ASP A 164 -15.35 5.25 -4.64
CA ASP A 164 -15.93 5.42 -5.97
C ASP A 164 -16.43 4.04 -6.49
N ASN A 165 -15.94 3.57 -7.64
CA ASN A 165 -16.29 2.26 -8.20
C ASN A 165 -15.24 1.16 -7.94
N GLN A 166 -14.31 1.39 -7.02
CA GLN A 166 -13.19 0.49 -6.73
C GLN A 166 -13.36 -0.16 -5.35
N ILE A 167 -12.92 -1.42 -5.24
CA ILE A 167 -12.89 -2.15 -3.97
C ILE A 167 -11.43 -2.44 -3.63
N ILE A 168 -10.95 -1.84 -2.55
CA ILE A 168 -9.60 -2.04 -2.01
C ILE A 168 -9.75 -2.89 -0.76
N TRP A 169 -9.17 -4.09 -0.74
CA TRP A 169 -9.45 -5.07 0.31
C TRP A 169 -8.19 -5.82 0.76
N GLY A 170 -8.33 -6.65 1.79
CA GLY A 170 -7.28 -7.55 2.23
C GLY A 170 -6.05 -6.81 2.77
N ALA A 171 -4.85 -7.24 2.37
CA ALA A 171 -3.61 -6.67 2.91
C ALA A 171 -3.46 -5.18 2.58
N THR A 172 -3.80 -4.74 1.36
CA THR A 172 -3.78 -3.32 0.96
C THR A 172 -4.64 -2.48 1.89
N ALA A 173 -5.89 -2.90 2.13
CA ALA A 173 -6.79 -2.21 3.05
C ALA A 173 -6.25 -2.17 4.49
N ARG A 174 -5.57 -3.24 4.95
CA ARG A 174 -4.94 -3.27 6.29
C ARG A 174 -3.77 -2.31 6.43
N VAL A 175 -2.95 -2.16 5.38
CA VAL A 175 -1.88 -1.16 5.37
C VAL A 175 -2.47 0.25 5.42
N ILE A 176 -3.51 0.52 4.61
CA ILE A 176 -4.19 1.81 4.58
C ILE A 176 -4.84 2.13 5.93
N GLU A 177 -5.56 1.17 6.54
CA GLU A 177 -6.17 1.32 7.86
C GLU A 177 -5.14 1.73 8.92
N LYS A 178 -3.99 1.05 8.94
CA LYS A 178 -2.88 1.36 9.85
C LYS A 178 -2.30 2.75 9.60
N LEU A 179 -2.10 3.12 8.32
CA LEU A 179 -1.61 4.45 7.94
C LEU A 179 -2.59 5.55 8.37
N VAL A 180 -3.89 5.41 8.07
CA VAL A 180 -4.93 6.37 8.44
C VAL A 180 -5.02 6.51 9.96
N ALA A 181 -5.00 5.39 10.71
CA ALA A 181 -5.02 5.41 12.16
C ALA A 181 -3.80 6.13 12.75
N MET A 182 -2.61 5.94 12.18
CA MET A 182 -1.40 6.66 12.58
C MET A 182 -1.54 8.17 12.30
N LEU A 183 -1.97 8.55 11.11
CA LEU A 183 -2.10 9.96 10.71
C LEU A 183 -3.15 10.70 11.54
N ARG A 184 -4.27 10.05 11.89
CA ARG A 184 -5.31 10.60 12.79
C ARG A 184 -4.76 10.89 14.19
N LYS A 185 -3.96 9.98 14.76
CA LYS A 185 -3.33 10.18 16.09
C LYS A 185 -2.43 11.42 16.12
N CYS A 186 -1.83 11.75 14.98
CA CYS A 186 -0.99 12.94 14.82
C CYS A 186 -1.74 14.17 14.28
N GLN A 187 -3.08 14.10 14.18
CA GLN A 187 -3.93 15.19 13.70
C GLN A 187 -3.59 15.66 12.27
N LEU A 188 -3.04 14.77 11.45
CA LEU A 188 -2.69 15.04 10.04
C LEU A 188 -3.83 14.73 9.07
N LEU A 189 -4.92 14.13 9.55
CA LEU A 189 -6.17 13.92 8.83
C LEU A 189 -7.32 14.34 9.73
N THR A 190 -8.26 15.11 9.19
CA THR A 190 -9.53 15.45 9.83
C THR A 190 -10.64 14.56 9.22
N GLY A 191 -11.23 13.67 10.01
CA GLY A 191 -12.28 12.74 9.54
C GLY A 191 -12.61 11.66 10.58
N ALA A 192 -13.91 11.35 10.75
CA ALA A 192 -14.63 10.86 11.94
C ALA A 192 -13.87 9.99 12.98
N ALA A 193 -14.00 10.41 14.24
CA ALA A 193 -13.64 9.68 15.46
C ALA A 193 -14.63 8.55 15.76
#